data_AF-A0A1Q5M396-F1
#
_entry.id   AF-A0A1Q5M396-F1
#
_cell.length_a   1.000
_cell.length_b   1.000
_cell.length_c   1.000
_cell.angle_alpha   90.00
_cell.angle_beta   90.00
_cell.angle_gamma   90.00
#
_symmetry.space_group_name_H-M   'P 1'
#
loop_
_entity.id
_entity.type
_entity.pdbx_description
1 polymer ?
#
loop_
_entity_poly.entity_id
_entity_poly.type
_entity_poly.pdbx_seq_one_letter_code
_entity_poly.pdbx_strand_id
1 'polypeptide(L)'
;MRASHQGNLTEIAAGKDAQKNATTDCVKHVGKVLVRDHTKLDADTKALADKLGVDLPVAPSKEQQDTLAEVMSKAGTKAYDKAWLNAQAAAHEKTLARIDNQITNGKNAQVTAAAKAARPVVAMHLDMVRGGECHAAAAPKRIHAGNGGQAVNTLAADVPVVLAVPAVAVGGVLVAAGAFWAAARIRRNDNR
;
A
#
# COMPACT_ATOMS: atom_id res chain seq x y z
N MET A 1 -8.81 -17.96 -12.03
CA MET A 1 -9.56 -16.93 -11.28
C MET A 1 -10.04 -17.43 -9.92
N ARG A 2 -10.96 -18.42 -9.79
CA ARG A 2 -11.44 -18.95 -8.49
C ARG A 2 -10.35 -19.13 -7.41
N ALA A 3 -9.28 -19.88 -7.69
CA ALA A 3 -8.17 -20.06 -6.74
C ALA A 3 -7.41 -18.76 -6.39
N SER A 4 -7.32 -17.80 -7.32
CA SER A 4 -6.70 -16.48 -7.07
C SER A 4 -7.56 -15.65 -6.11
N HIS A 5 -8.89 -15.68 -6.29
CA HIS A 5 -9.83 -15.03 -5.39
C HIS A 5 -9.75 -15.62 -3.97
N GLN A 6 -9.78 -16.95 -3.84
CA GLN A 6 -9.63 -17.60 -2.53
C GLN A 6 -8.26 -17.31 -1.88
N GLY A 7 -7.19 -17.23 -2.68
CA GLY A 7 -5.89 -16.70 -2.28
C GLY A 7 -6.04 -15.32 -1.64
N ASN A 8 -6.48 -14.33 -2.40
CA ASN A 8 -6.66 -12.96 -1.88
C ASN A 8 -7.54 -12.89 -0.62
N LEU A 9 -8.65 -13.62 -0.55
CA LEU A 9 -9.49 -13.68 0.66
C LEU A 9 -8.70 -14.21 1.88
N THR A 10 -7.86 -15.23 1.68
CA THR A 10 -7.00 -15.80 2.71
C THR A 10 -5.95 -14.79 3.16
N GLU A 11 -5.26 -14.13 2.22
CA GLU A 11 -4.21 -13.15 2.49
C GLU A 11 -4.75 -11.89 3.20
N ILE A 12 -5.95 -11.44 2.84
CA ILE A 12 -6.65 -10.34 3.53
C ILE A 12 -7.03 -10.73 4.96
N ALA A 13 -7.41 -11.98 5.22
CA ALA A 13 -7.66 -12.48 6.57
C ALA A 13 -6.35 -12.58 7.38
N ALA A 14 -5.36 -13.31 6.84
CA ALA A 14 -4.03 -13.49 7.42
C ALA A 14 -3.35 -12.17 7.81
N GLY A 15 -3.41 -11.17 6.92
CA GLY A 15 -2.82 -9.85 7.17
C GLY A 15 -3.60 -9.00 8.18
N LYS A 16 -4.92 -9.17 8.31
CA LYS A 16 -5.72 -8.54 9.38
C LYS A 16 -5.43 -9.17 10.74
N ASP A 17 -5.23 -10.48 10.77
CA ASP A 17 -4.89 -11.20 11.99
C ASP A 17 -3.46 -10.90 12.45
N ALA A 18 -2.50 -10.80 11.52
CA ALA A 18 -1.12 -10.40 11.84
C ALA A 18 -1.04 -9.01 12.49
N GLN A 19 -1.80 -8.03 11.98
CA GLN A 19 -1.85 -6.68 12.56
C GLN A 19 -2.33 -6.66 14.02
N LYS A 20 -3.10 -7.67 14.46
CA LYS A 20 -3.62 -7.78 15.83
C LYS A 20 -2.77 -8.68 16.73
N ASN A 21 -2.31 -9.82 16.19
CA ASN A 21 -1.82 -10.95 16.98
C ASN A 21 -0.31 -11.18 16.89
N ALA A 22 0.38 -10.51 15.95
CA ALA A 22 1.83 -10.65 15.82
C ALA A 22 2.59 -9.92 16.92
N THR A 23 3.69 -10.53 17.35
CA THR A 23 4.56 -10.04 18.42
C THR A 23 5.58 -9.02 17.93
N THR A 24 5.96 -9.06 16.65
CA THR A 24 6.92 -8.11 16.04
C THR A 24 6.24 -7.08 15.14
N ASP A 25 6.76 -5.85 15.15
CA ASP A 25 6.25 -4.77 14.30
C ASP A 25 6.54 -5.01 12.82
N CYS A 26 7.57 -5.82 12.51
CA CYS A 26 7.83 -6.27 11.15
C CYS A 26 6.63 -7.07 10.61
N VAL A 27 6.19 -8.14 11.30
CA VAL A 27 5.06 -8.97 10.85
C VAL A 27 3.75 -8.17 10.79
N LYS A 28 3.50 -7.26 11.75
CA LYS A 28 2.35 -6.33 11.66
C LYS A 28 2.41 -5.45 10.41
N HIS A 29 3.59 -4.96 10.05
CA HIS A 29 3.80 -4.15 8.85
C HIS A 29 3.56 -4.98 7.56
N VAL A 30 4.12 -6.19 7.45
CA VAL A 30 3.86 -7.08 6.30
C VAL A 30 2.37 -7.37 6.19
N GLY A 31 1.70 -7.72 7.29
CA GLY A 31 0.24 -7.95 7.31
C GLY A 31 -0.57 -6.75 6.81
N LYS A 32 -0.16 -5.52 7.13
CA LYS A 32 -0.78 -4.30 6.60
C LYS A 32 -0.58 -4.13 5.08
N VAL A 33 0.62 -4.43 4.58
CA VAL A 33 0.94 -4.37 3.14
C VAL A 33 0.12 -5.41 2.36
N LEU A 34 0.05 -6.64 2.85
CA LEU A 34 -0.76 -7.70 2.24
C LEU A 34 -2.24 -7.35 2.18
N VAL A 35 -2.82 -6.82 3.27
CA VAL A 35 -4.23 -6.39 3.26
C VAL A 35 -4.48 -5.31 2.18
N ARG A 36 -3.60 -4.31 2.06
CA ARG A 36 -3.72 -3.27 1.03
C ARG A 36 -3.71 -3.87 -0.38
N ASP A 37 -2.69 -4.67 -0.67
CA ASP A 37 -2.41 -5.12 -2.03
C ASP A 37 -3.36 -6.24 -2.47
N HIS A 38 -3.63 -7.23 -1.62
CA HIS A 38 -4.59 -8.29 -1.94
C HIS A 38 -6.02 -7.77 -2.02
N THR A 39 -6.41 -6.72 -1.28
CA THR A 39 -7.73 -6.08 -1.49
C THR A 39 -7.85 -5.50 -2.90
N LYS A 40 -6.78 -4.88 -3.44
CA LYS A 40 -6.77 -4.40 -4.82
C LYS A 40 -6.76 -5.56 -5.83
N LEU A 41 -5.87 -6.54 -5.67
CA LEU A 41 -5.81 -7.71 -6.54
C LEU A 41 -7.15 -8.48 -6.55
N ASP A 42 -7.89 -8.45 -5.45
CA ASP A 42 -9.21 -9.09 -5.37
C ASP A 42 -10.30 -8.33 -6.14
N ALA A 43 -10.32 -7.00 -6.03
CA ALA A 43 -11.22 -6.16 -6.82
C ALA A 43 -10.95 -6.33 -8.32
N ASP A 44 -9.67 -6.32 -8.74
CA ASP A 44 -9.27 -6.55 -10.12
C ASP A 44 -9.63 -7.97 -10.59
N THR A 45 -9.52 -8.98 -9.71
CA THR A 45 -9.93 -10.38 -9.99
C THR A 45 -11.43 -10.53 -10.15
N LYS A 46 -12.23 -9.88 -9.29
CA LYS A 46 -13.70 -9.88 -9.35
C LYS A 46 -14.20 -9.25 -10.64
N ALA A 47 -13.76 -8.03 -10.96
CA ALA A 47 -14.16 -7.33 -12.18
C ALA A 47 -13.82 -8.12 -13.46
N LEU A 48 -12.70 -8.85 -13.48
CA LEU A 48 -12.37 -9.74 -14.59
C LEU A 48 -13.24 -11.01 -14.63
N ALA A 49 -13.57 -11.58 -13.47
CA ALA A 49 -14.44 -12.76 -13.38
C ALA A 49 -15.88 -12.43 -13.83
N ASP A 50 -16.42 -11.29 -13.40
CA ASP A 50 -17.73 -10.77 -13.82
C ASP A 50 -17.77 -10.58 -15.35
N LYS A 51 -16.76 -9.91 -15.92
CA LYS A 51 -16.62 -9.71 -17.37
C LYS A 51 -16.54 -11.03 -18.16
N LEU A 52 -16.04 -12.10 -17.55
CA LEU A 52 -15.86 -13.41 -18.19
C LEU A 52 -16.95 -14.43 -17.80
N GLY A 53 -17.97 -14.03 -17.03
CA GLY A 53 -19.05 -14.92 -16.59
C GLY A 53 -18.57 -16.08 -15.71
N VAL A 54 -17.58 -15.86 -14.84
CA VAL A 54 -17.00 -16.91 -13.99
C VAL A 54 -17.38 -16.73 -12.53
N ASP A 55 -18.22 -17.64 -12.02
CA ASP A 55 -18.58 -17.66 -10.60
C ASP A 55 -17.35 -17.78 -9.69
N LEU A 56 -17.30 -16.91 -8.67
CA LEU A 56 -16.26 -16.90 -7.65
C LEU A 56 -16.79 -17.48 -6.32
N PRO A 57 -16.00 -18.29 -5.60
CA PRO A 57 -16.36 -18.80 -4.28
C PRO A 57 -16.29 -17.67 -3.22
N VAL A 58 -17.27 -17.59 -2.32
CA VAL A 58 -17.38 -16.50 -1.33
C VAL A 58 -16.42 -16.59 -0.14
N ALA A 59 -15.57 -17.62 -0.07
CA ALA A 59 -14.69 -17.89 1.05
C ALA A 59 -13.37 -18.56 0.61
N PRO A 60 -12.29 -18.47 1.42
CA PRO A 60 -11.11 -19.32 1.33
C PRO A 60 -11.45 -20.82 1.25
N SER A 61 -10.57 -21.63 0.67
CA SER A 61 -10.74 -23.09 0.66
C SER A 61 -10.62 -23.67 2.09
N LYS A 62 -11.10 -24.90 2.31
CA LYS A 62 -10.97 -25.58 3.62
C LYS A 62 -9.51 -25.70 4.06
N GLU A 63 -8.60 -26.07 3.15
CA GLU A 63 -7.14 -26.12 3.37
C GLU A 63 -6.58 -24.77 3.85
N GLN A 64 -7.04 -23.66 3.24
CA GLN A 64 -6.64 -22.31 3.62
C GLN A 64 -7.20 -21.92 5.00
N GLN A 65 -8.48 -22.23 5.26
CA GLN A 65 -9.10 -21.97 6.57
C GLN A 65 -8.39 -22.75 7.70
N ASP A 66 -8.01 -24.00 7.45
CA ASP A 66 -7.29 -24.85 8.41
C ASP A 66 -5.89 -24.30 8.69
N THR A 67 -5.20 -23.82 7.66
CA THR A 67 -3.89 -23.16 7.81
C THR A 67 -4.00 -21.88 8.65
N LEU A 68 -5.01 -21.04 8.40
CA LEU A 68 -5.26 -19.84 9.22
C LEU A 68 -5.60 -20.20 10.67
N ALA A 69 -6.43 -21.22 10.90
CA ALA A 69 -6.76 -21.70 12.24
C ALA A 69 -5.52 -22.23 12.97
N GLU A 70 -4.64 -22.96 12.29
CA GLU A 70 -3.40 -23.47 12.86
C GLU A 70 -2.43 -22.35 13.24
N VAL A 71 -2.30 -21.30 12.42
CA VAL A 71 -1.51 -20.11 12.77
C VAL A 71 -2.17 -19.35 13.94
N MET A 72 -3.49 -19.15 13.91
CA MET A 72 -4.23 -18.46 14.96
C MET A 72 -4.22 -19.17 16.31
N SER A 73 -4.06 -20.49 16.35
CA SER A 73 -3.89 -21.24 17.61
C SER A 73 -2.68 -20.79 18.44
N LYS A 74 -1.74 -20.05 17.83
CA LYS A 74 -0.49 -19.56 18.43
C LYS A 74 -0.51 -18.05 18.75
N ALA A 75 -1.64 -17.36 18.53
CA ALA A 75 -1.78 -15.89 18.60
C ALA A 75 -1.15 -15.24 19.85
N GLY A 76 -0.50 -14.09 19.67
CA GLY A 76 0.16 -13.35 20.76
C GLY A 76 1.50 -13.95 21.24
N THR A 77 1.94 -15.09 20.70
CA THR A 77 3.22 -15.73 21.04
C THR A 77 4.26 -15.57 19.93
N LYS A 78 5.55 -15.72 20.24
CA LYS A 78 6.62 -15.77 19.22
C LYS A 78 6.43 -16.90 18.19
N ALA A 79 5.68 -17.95 18.54
CA ALA A 79 5.35 -19.03 17.62
C ALA A 79 4.30 -18.61 16.56
N TYR A 80 3.51 -17.56 16.84
CA TYR A 80 2.61 -16.96 15.84
C TYR A 80 3.41 -16.39 14.67
N ASP A 81 4.35 -15.47 14.94
CA ASP A 81 5.13 -14.78 13.91
C ASP A 81 5.86 -15.78 12.99
N LYS A 82 6.48 -16.83 13.57
CA LYS A 82 7.16 -17.87 12.79
C LYS A 82 6.18 -18.74 11.97
N ALA A 83 5.05 -19.16 12.56
CA ALA A 83 4.06 -19.95 11.83
C ALA A 83 3.42 -19.13 10.69
N TRP A 84 3.14 -17.86 10.94
CA TRP A 84 2.62 -16.92 9.95
C TRP A 84 3.62 -16.74 8.81
N LEU A 85 4.86 -16.34 9.08
CA LEU A 85 5.88 -16.13 8.03
C LEU A 85 6.09 -17.37 7.15
N ASN A 86 6.15 -18.57 7.75
CA ASN A 86 6.23 -19.83 7.02
C ASN A 86 5.01 -20.07 6.10
N ALA A 87 3.80 -19.86 6.62
CA ALA A 87 2.57 -20.01 5.85
C ALA A 87 2.51 -19.02 4.67
N GLN A 88 2.89 -17.76 4.92
CA GLN A 88 2.95 -16.74 3.89
C GLN A 88 3.96 -17.10 2.80
N ALA A 89 5.19 -17.49 3.15
CA ALA A 89 6.22 -17.88 2.17
C ALA A 89 5.72 -19.01 1.25
N ALA A 90 5.21 -20.09 1.83
CA ALA A 90 4.69 -21.23 1.08
C ALA A 90 3.48 -20.86 0.20
N ALA A 91 2.58 -20.02 0.68
CA ALA A 91 1.43 -19.54 -0.09
C ALA A 91 1.86 -18.68 -1.30
N HIS A 92 2.85 -17.80 -1.12
CA HIS A 92 3.34 -16.92 -2.17
C HIS A 92 4.16 -17.68 -3.22
N GLU A 93 5.00 -18.64 -2.82
CA GLU A 93 5.71 -19.56 -3.75
C GLU A 93 4.72 -20.37 -4.60
N LYS A 94 3.74 -21.01 -3.96
CA LYS A 94 2.65 -21.76 -4.62
C LYS A 94 1.82 -20.87 -5.56
N THR A 95 1.71 -19.57 -5.27
CA THR A 95 0.99 -18.59 -6.09
C THR A 95 1.82 -18.12 -7.27
N LEU A 96 3.12 -17.82 -7.09
CA LEU A 96 4.02 -17.46 -8.19
C LEU A 96 4.14 -18.59 -9.22
N ALA A 97 4.28 -19.84 -8.79
CA ALA A 97 4.28 -20.99 -9.71
C ALA A 97 2.99 -21.08 -10.55
N ARG A 98 1.83 -20.75 -9.97
CA ARG A 98 0.55 -20.70 -10.69
C ARG A 98 0.46 -19.52 -11.64
N ILE A 99 0.97 -18.36 -11.25
CA ILE A 99 1.06 -17.16 -12.09
C ILE A 99 1.96 -17.44 -13.29
N ASP A 100 3.13 -18.01 -13.09
CA ASP A 100 4.10 -18.29 -14.16
C ASP A 100 3.60 -19.34 -15.15
N ASN A 101 2.90 -20.37 -14.65
CA ASN A 101 2.17 -21.31 -15.49
C ASN A 101 1.02 -20.63 -16.27
N GLN A 102 0.26 -19.72 -15.66
CA GLN A 102 -0.79 -18.96 -16.36
C GLN A 102 -0.21 -17.99 -17.39
N ILE A 103 0.99 -17.43 -17.15
CA ILE A 103 1.69 -16.56 -18.10
C ILE A 103 2.18 -17.35 -19.31
N THR A 104 2.71 -18.56 -19.09
CA THR A 104 3.33 -19.40 -20.12
C THR A 104 2.30 -20.18 -20.92
N ASN A 105 1.33 -20.82 -20.24
CA ASN A 105 0.42 -21.81 -20.82
C ASN A 105 -1.05 -21.33 -20.89
N GLY A 106 -1.31 -20.07 -20.52
CA GLY A 106 -2.66 -19.51 -20.41
C GLY A 106 -3.30 -19.15 -21.75
N LYS A 107 -4.47 -19.75 -22.05
CA LYS A 107 -5.21 -19.55 -23.30
C LYS A 107 -6.01 -18.24 -23.39
N ASN A 108 -6.54 -17.74 -22.27
CA ASN A 108 -7.31 -16.50 -22.26
C ASN A 108 -6.38 -15.29 -22.05
N ALA A 109 -6.27 -14.43 -23.07
CA ALA A 109 -5.36 -13.28 -23.05
C ALA A 109 -5.60 -12.30 -21.90
N GLN A 110 -6.86 -12.08 -21.48
CA GLN A 110 -7.17 -11.18 -20.36
C GLN A 110 -6.71 -11.77 -19.01
N VAL A 111 -6.92 -13.07 -18.79
CA VAL A 111 -6.46 -13.77 -17.58
C VAL A 111 -4.92 -13.82 -17.54
N THR A 112 -4.29 -14.04 -18.68
CA THR A 112 -2.82 -13.99 -18.83
C THR A 112 -2.27 -12.58 -18.58
N ALA A 113 -2.96 -11.52 -19.04
CA ALA A 113 -2.57 -10.14 -18.74
C ALA A 113 -2.71 -9.80 -17.24
N ALA A 114 -3.80 -10.23 -16.59
CA ALA A 114 -3.97 -10.07 -15.15
C ALA A 114 -2.89 -10.81 -14.34
N ALA A 115 -2.51 -12.03 -14.76
CA ALA A 115 -1.40 -12.76 -14.14
C ALA A 115 -0.06 -12.02 -14.27
N LYS A 116 0.25 -11.46 -15.44
CA LYS A 116 1.45 -10.61 -15.65
C LYS A 116 1.47 -9.39 -14.72
N ALA A 117 0.31 -8.73 -14.53
CA ALA A 117 0.19 -7.57 -13.65
C ALA A 117 0.31 -7.92 -12.16
N ALA A 118 -0.20 -9.08 -11.73
CA ALA A 118 -0.12 -9.54 -10.35
C ALA A 118 1.29 -10.04 -9.95
N ARG A 119 2.03 -10.64 -10.88
CA ARG A 119 3.35 -11.26 -10.63
C ARG A 119 4.32 -10.41 -9.80
N PRO A 120 4.64 -9.14 -10.15
CA PRO A 120 5.62 -8.35 -9.40
C PRO A 120 5.17 -8.06 -7.96
N VAL A 121 3.86 -7.94 -7.73
CA VAL A 121 3.29 -7.71 -6.39
C VAL A 121 3.49 -8.94 -5.50
N VAL A 122 3.12 -10.13 -5.99
CA VAL A 122 3.29 -11.40 -5.26
C VAL A 122 4.78 -11.73 -5.04
N ALA A 123 5.66 -11.37 -5.99
CA ALA A 123 7.11 -11.51 -5.83
C ALA A 123 7.67 -10.62 -4.72
N MET A 124 7.28 -9.34 -4.69
CA MET A 124 7.62 -8.42 -3.60
C MET A 124 7.13 -8.96 -2.25
N HIS A 125 5.91 -9.49 -2.17
CA HIS A 125 5.38 -10.08 -0.95
C HIS A 125 6.15 -11.32 -0.49
N LEU A 126 6.55 -12.21 -1.41
CA LEU A 126 7.43 -13.33 -1.07
C LEU A 126 8.76 -12.85 -0.50
N ASP A 127 9.38 -11.82 -1.10
CA ASP A 127 10.63 -11.27 -0.61
C ASP A 127 10.51 -10.71 0.83
N MET A 128 9.34 -10.22 1.22
CA MET A 128 9.08 -9.74 2.59
C MET A 128 8.96 -10.87 3.65
N VAL A 129 8.81 -12.13 3.24
CA VAL A 129 8.60 -13.29 4.14
C VAL A 129 9.53 -14.48 3.86
N ARG A 130 10.45 -14.32 2.91
CA ARG A 130 11.26 -15.42 2.34
C ARG A 130 12.04 -16.17 3.41
N GLY A 131 11.99 -17.51 3.34
CA GLY A 131 12.66 -18.40 4.29
C GLY A 131 11.99 -18.48 5.67
N GLY A 132 10.78 -17.92 5.84
CA GLY A 132 10.14 -17.82 7.15
C GLY A 132 10.66 -16.67 8.01
N GLU A 133 11.40 -15.74 7.40
CA GLU A 133 11.97 -14.56 8.04
C GLU A 133 11.27 -13.28 7.57
N CYS A 134 11.11 -12.30 8.45
CA CYS A 134 10.44 -11.05 8.13
C CYS A 134 11.43 -10.02 7.60
N HIS A 135 11.35 -9.74 6.31
CA HIS A 135 12.15 -8.71 5.64
C HIS A 135 11.26 -7.48 5.42
N ALA A 136 11.24 -6.58 6.40
CA ALA A 136 10.57 -5.29 6.20
C ALA A 136 11.19 -4.59 4.98
N ALA A 137 10.37 -4.22 4.00
CA ALA A 137 10.79 -3.35 2.90
C ALA A 137 11.50 -2.13 3.52
N ALA A 138 12.77 -1.92 3.14
CA ALA A 138 13.68 -1.09 3.93
C ALA A 138 13.06 0.26 4.25
N ALA A 139 12.87 0.54 5.55
CA ALA A 139 12.45 1.85 5.99
C ALA A 139 13.44 2.88 5.42
N PRO A 140 12.97 4.02 4.90
CA PRO A 140 13.88 5.05 4.41
C PRO A 140 14.85 5.39 5.55
N LYS A 141 16.16 5.19 5.31
CA LYS A 141 17.19 5.55 6.28
C LYS A 141 16.90 6.98 6.71
N ARG A 142 16.72 7.21 8.02
CA ARG A 142 16.43 8.55 8.55
C ARG A 142 17.57 9.47 8.12
N ILE A 143 17.33 10.26 7.07
CA ILE A 143 18.13 11.44 6.79
C ILE A 143 18.02 12.31 8.04
N HIS A 144 19.17 12.73 8.53
CA HIS A 144 19.29 13.58 9.70
C HIS A 144 18.57 14.88 9.37
N ALA A 145 17.34 15.06 9.85
CA ALA A 145 16.71 16.37 9.88
C ALA A 145 17.61 17.20 10.79
N GLY A 146 18.41 18.08 10.18
CA GLY A 146 19.45 18.83 10.88
C GLY A 146 18.86 19.65 12.03
N ASN A 147 19.73 20.11 12.94
CA ASN A 147 19.36 20.92 14.09
C ASN A 147 18.86 22.32 13.67
N GLY A 148 17.71 22.39 13.00
CA GLY A 148 16.95 23.61 12.71
C GLY A 148 16.29 24.14 13.97
N GLY A 149 17.11 24.54 14.93
CA GLY A 149 16.70 24.80 16.31
C GLY A 149 17.63 25.70 17.12
N GLN A 150 18.54 26.44 16.46
CA GLN A 150 19.23 27.59 17.07
C GLN A 150 19.38 28.73 16.05
N ALA A 151 18.47 29.69 16.12
CA ALA A 151 18.66 31.06 15.63
C ALA A 151 18.42 31.98 16.82
N VAL A 152 19.47 32.22 17.62
CA VAL A 152 19.41 33.14 18.75
C VAL A 152 19.34 34.58 18.25
N ASN A 153 18.50 35.37 18.91
CA ASN A 153 18.22 36.75 18.56
C ASN A 153 19.36 37.67 18.99
N THR A 154 20.04 38.33 18.05
CA THR A 154 20.97 39.44 18.33
C THR A 154 20.69 40.60 17.38
N LEU A 155 20.39 41.76 17.98
CA LEU A 155 20.13 43.05 17.33
C LEU A 155 21.39 43.95 17.39
N ALA A 156 21.41 44.99 16.55
CA ALA A 156 22.50 45.98 16.33
C ALA A 156 23.76 45.39 15.65
N ALA A 157 24.43 46.01 14.65
CA ALA A 157 24.20 47.23 13.86
C ALA A 157 24.83 47.01 12.44
N ASP A 158 24.88 47.90 11.44
CA ASP A 158 24.52 49.33 11.34
C ASP A 158 24.14 49.73 9.88
N VAL A 159 24.15 51.02 9.54
CA VAL A 159 23.64 51.68 8.31
C VAL A 159 24.83 52.43 7.63
N PRO A 160 25.00 52.46 6.27
CA PRO A 160 24.17 53.34 5.45
C PRO A 160 23.72 52.89 4.04
N VAL A 161 22.58 53.46 3.68
CA VAL A 161 21.91 53.46 2.37
C VAL A 161 22.61 54.43 1.40
N VAL A 162 22.70 54.06 0.12
CA VAL A 162 22.80 55.03 -0.99
C VAL A 162 21.76 54.69 -2.06
N LEU A 163 20.98 55.69 -2.44
CA LEU A 163 19.92 55.61 -3.46
C LEU A 163 20.46 55.93 -4.85
N ALA A 164 20.10 55.13 -5.86
CA ALA A 164 20.16 55.54 -7.28
C ALA A 164 19.13 54.77 -8.14
N VAL A 165 18.33 55.53 -8.89
CA VAL A 165 17.20 55.16 -9.79
C VAL A 165 17.13 56.31 -10.84
N PRO A 166 16.60 56.20 -12.09
CA PRO A 166 16.09 55.06 -12.90
C PRO A 166 16.72 54.94 -14.31
N ALA A 167 16.31 53.92 -15.11
CA ALA A 167 15.93 54.01 -16.55
C ALA A 167 15.56 52.61 -17.11
N VAL A 168 14.29 52.27 -17.37
CA VAL A 168 13.48 52.46 -18.61
C VAL A 168 13.59 51.32 -19.64
N ALA A 169 12.47 50.58 -19.79
CA ALA A 169 11.95 49.80 -20.95
C ALA A 169 12.87 48.78 -21.66
N VAL A 170 12.43 47.72 -22.36
CA VAL A 170 11.17 47.23 -22.96
C VAL A 170 11.19 45.70 -22.73
N GLY A 171 10.14 44.90 -22.54
CA GLY A 171 8.70 44.95 -22.79
C GLY A 171 8.26 43.49 -23.03
N GLY A 172 7.03 43.10 -22.68
CA GLY A 172 6.64 41.68 -22.73
C GLY A 172 5.33 41.39 -22.01
N VAL A 173 4.22 41.84 -22.59
CA VAL A 173 2.86 41.61 -22.04
C VAL A 173 2.41 40.18 -22.33
N LEU A 174 1.99 39.46 -21.29
CA LEU A 174 0.85 38.53 -21.40
C LEU A 174 -0.03 38.66 -20.14
N VAL A 175 -1.19 39.28 -20.33
CA VAL A 175 -2.26 39.35 -19.34
C VAL A 175 -3.21 38.18 -19.55
N ALA A 176 -3.53 37.46 -18.47
CA ALA A 176 -4.76 36.68 -18.36
C ALA A 176 -5.30 36.84 -16.93
N ALA A 177 -6.32 37.68 -16.78
CA ALA A 177 -7.00 37.92 -15.51
C ALA A 177 -8.05 36.82 -15.21
N GLY A 178 -8.41 36.65 -13.93
CA GLY A 178 -9.42 35.64 -13.57
C GLY A 178 -9.68 35.47 -12.07
N ALA A 179 -9.72 36.55 -11.30
CA ALA A 179 -10.16 36.49 -9.90
C ALA A 179 -11.67 36.76 -9.82
N PHE A 180 -12.41 35.88 -9.14
CA PHE A 180 -13.71 36.26 -8.57
C PHE A 180 -13.87 35.71 -7.15
N TRP A 181 -14.14 36.63 -6.23
CA TRP A 181 -14.43 36.38 -4.82
C TRP A 181 -15.91 36.01 -4.64
N ALA A 182 -16.18 35.11 -3.70
CA ALA A 182 -17.49 35.02 -3.06
C ALA A 182 -17.33 34.54 -1.60
N ALA A 183 -17.45 35.47 -0.65
CA ALA A 183 -17.49 35.17 0.77
C ALA A 183 -18.72 35.85 1.40
N ALA A 184 -19.73 35.06 1.77
CA ALA A 184 -20.91 35.53 2.49
C ALA A 184 -21.33 34.53 3.59
N ARG A 185 -20.72 34.78 4.74
CA ARG A 185 -20.94 34.27 6.11
C ARG A 185 -22.28 33.56 6.42
N ILE A 186 -22.15 32.39 7.03
CA ILE A 186 -23.16 31.61 7.78
C ILE A 186 -23.85 32.45 8.90
N ARG A 187 -25.19 32.39 9.04
CA ARG A 187 -25.85 32.01 10.32
C ARG A 187 -27.37 31.77 10.30
N ARG A 188 -27.73 30.61 10.89
CA ARG A 188 -28.95 30.23 11.65
C ARG A 188 -30.34 30.25 10.99
N ASN A 189 -30.88 29.03 10.87
CA ASN A 189 -32.32 28.75 10.98
C ASN A 189 -32.84 29.14 12.37
N ASP A 190 -34.10 29.58 12.41
CA ASP A 190 -35.04 29.34 13.52
C ASP A 190 -36.37 28.85 12.91
N ASN A 191 -37.11 28.01 13.63
CA ASN A 191 -38.29 27.28 13.15
C ASN A 191 -39.52 28.17 12.88
N ARG A 192 -40.32 27.77 11.88
CA ARG A 192 -41.77 27.55 12.02
C ARG A 192 -42.31 26.68 10.88
#